data_AF-A0A7S1H0P1-F1
#
_entry.id   AF-A0A7S1H0P1-F1
#
_cell.length_a   1.000
_cell.length_b   1.000
_cell.length_c   1.000
_cell.angle_alpha   90.00
_cell.angle_beta   90.00
_cell.angle_gamma   90.00
#
_symmetry.space_group_name_H-M   'P 1'
#
loop_
_entity.id
_entity.type
_entity.pdbx_description
1 polymer ?
#
loop_
_entity_poly.entity_id
_entity_poly.type
_entity_poly.pdbx_seq_one_letter_code
_entity_poly.pdbx_strand_id
1 'polypeptide(L)'
;VATNALLERKGDPCVLVVTKGFKDLLHIGNQSRPNIFDLSIKCPEVIYSEVVEAEERVSLVQEGSVGFGDGEIVEGVTGEKIQVVTPLDESRLRTELTQLFDKGFRSAAV
;
A
#
# COMPACT_ATOMS: atom_id res chain seq x y z
N VAL A 1 0.07 -26.76 3.04
CA VAL A 1 1.12 -26.24 3.95
C VAL A 1 1.09 -24.71 4.03
N ALA A 2 1.08 -23.96 2.90
CA ALA A 2 1.02 -22.48 2.92
C ALA A 2 -0.24 -21.89 3.59
N THR A 3 -1.42 -22.49 3.38
CA THR A 3 -2.67 -22.08 4.02
C THR A 3 -2.64 -22.21 5.54
N ASN A 4 -1.98 -23.24 6.08
CA ASN A 4 -1.85 -23.40 7.53
C ASN A 4 -0.94 -22.32 8.12
N ALA A 5 0.13 -21.92 7.42
CA ALA A 5 0.98 -20.81 7.86
C ALA A 5 0.20 -19.48 7.95
N LEU A 6 -0.73 -19.25 7.01
CA LEU A 6 -1.62 -18.09 7.06
C LEU A 6 -2.62 -18.18 8.22
N LEU A 7 -3.29 -19.33 8.39
CA LEU A 7 -4.27 -19.54 9.46
C LEU A 7 -3.64 -19.48 10.86
N GLU A 8 -2.43 -20.00 11.00
CA GLU A 8 -1.66 -20.01 12.25
C GLU A 8 -0.83 -18.75 12.45
N ARG A 9 -0.85 -17.81 11.49
CA ARG A 9 -0.01 -16.60 11.46
C ARG A 9 1.47 -16.85 11.68
N LYS A 10 1.98 -17.95 11.11
CA LYS A 10 3.39 -18.31 11.13
C LYS A 10 4.08 -17.87 9.85
N GLY A 11 4.09 -16.57 9.60
CA GLY A 11 4.81 -15.93 8.49
C GLY A 11 5.99 -15.11 8.99
N ASP A 12 6.92 -14.80 8.09
CA ASP A 12 7.98 -13.83 8.38
C ASP A 12 7.37 -12.42 8.54
N PRO A 13 7.87 -11.60 9.48
CA PRO A 13 7.46 -10.20 9.62
C PRO A 13 7.62 -9.45 8.30
N CYS A 14 6.54 -8.80 7.86
CA CYS A 14 6.47 -8.11 6.58
C CYS A 14 6.14 -6.63 6.77
N VAL A 15 6.86 -5.78 6.07
CA VAL A 15 6.60 -4.35 5.97
C VAL A 15 5.61 -4.10 4.82
N LEU A 16 4.60 -3.27 5.06
CA LEU A 16 3.71 -2.78 4.01
C LEU A 16 4.18 -1.39 3.55
N VAL A 17 4.52 -1.24 2.28
CA VAL A 17 4.80 0.05 1.64
C VAL A 17 3.55 0.50 0.92
N VAL A 18 3.05 1.70 1.22
CA VAL A 18 1.86 2.27 0.60
C VAL A 18 2.08 3.73 0.29
N THR A 19 1.33 4.26 -0.67
CA THR A 19 1.29 5.69 -0.97
C THR A 19 0.94 6.50 0.28
N LYS A 20 1.60 7.64 0.50
CA LYS A 20 1.38 8.54 1.62
C LYS A 20 -0.09 8.95 1.76
N GLY A 21 -0.63 8.80 2.97
CA GLY A 21 -2.06 9.02 3.29
C GLY A 21 -2.92 7.76 3.23
N PHE A 22 -2.35 6.59 2.89
CA PHE A 22 -3.07 5.31 2.83
C PHE A 22 -2.59 4.27 3.84
N LYS A 23 -1.88 4.69 4.90
CA LYS A 23 -1.41 3.79 5.97
C LYS A 23 -2.46 2.80 6.49
N ASP A 24 -3.70 3.24 6.62
CA ASP A 24 -4.79 2.45 7.20
C ASP A 24 -5.60 1.65 6.17
N LEU A 25 -5.21 1.64 4.89
CA LEU A 25 -6.01 1.06 3.80
C LEU A 25 -6.38 -0.41 4.07
N LEU A 26 -5.39 -1.25 4.41
CA LEU A 26 -5.64 -2.66 4.69
C LEU A 26 -6.29 -2.91 6.06
N HIS A 27 -6.15 -1.98 7.01
CA HIS A 27 -6.86 -2.05 8.29
C HIS A 27 -8.36 -1.76 8.11
N ILE A 28 -8.69 -0.75 7.30
CA ILE A 28 -10.07 -0.38 6.93
C ILE A 28 -10.68 -1.45 6.03
N GLY A 29 -9.88 -2.05 5.16
CA GLY A 29 -10.33 -3.02 4.16
C GLY A 29 -11.36 -2.40 3.21
N ASN A 30 -12.32 -3.22 2.76
CA ASN A 30 -13.38 -2.80 1.84
C ASN A 30 -14.70 -2.45 2.54
N GLN A 31 -14.70 -2.35 3.88
CA GLN A 31 -15.88 -2.08 4.71
C GLN A 31 -17.09 -2.99 4.42
N SER A 32 -16.87 -4.19 3.84
CA SER A 32 -17.96 -5.12 3.57
C SER A 32 -18.56 -5.62 4.89
N ARG A 33 -19.85 -5.35 5.10
CA ARG A 33 -20.62 -5.81 6.26
C ARG A 33 -21.59 -6.92 5.85
N PRO A 34 -21.17 -8.21 5.90
CA PRO A 34 -22.03 -9.32 5.50
C PRO A 34 -23.33 -9.37 6.33
N ASN A 35 -23.26 -8.99 7.60
CA ASN A 35 -24.43 -8.80 8.48
C ASN A 35 -24.60 -7.31 8.81
N ILE A 36 -25.25 -6.55 7.93
CA ILE A 36 -25.28 -5.07 8.03
C ILE A 36 -25.93 -4.53 9.32
N PHE A 37 -26.77 -5.32 9.99
CA PHE A 37 -27.47 -4.95 11.23
C PHE A 37 -26.81 -5.47 12.52
N ASP A 38 -25.69 -6.20 12.42
CA ASP A 38 -24.96 -6.65 13.61
C ASP A 38 -24.26 -5.44 14.26
N LEU A 39 -24.61 -5.16 15.52
CA LEU A 39 -24.01 -4.08 16.31
C LEU A 39 -22.62 -4.46 16.85
N SER A 40 -22.28 -5.75 16.86
CA SER A 40 -21.06 -6.32 17.43
C SER A 40 -20.05 -6.76 16.37
N ILE A 41 -19.55 -5.79 15.61
CA ILE A 41 -18.68 -6.07 14.46
C ILE A 41 -17.27 -6.42 14.91
N LYS A 42 -16.73 -7.52 14.37
CA LYS A 42 -15.35 -7.94 14.57
C LYS A 42 -14.54 -7.61 13.32
N CYS A 43 -13.63 -6.65 13.41
CA CYS A 43 -12.65 -6.41 12.36
C CYS A 43 -11.52 -7.45 12.46
N PRO A 44 -11.19 -8.17 11.37
CA PRO A 44 -9.99 -8.99 11.33
C PRO A 44 -8.74 -8.14 11.55
N GLU A 45 -7.73 -8.70 12.20
CA GLU A 45 -6.45 -8.01 12.35
C GLU A 45 -5.63 -8.11 11.05
N VAL A 46 -4.68 -7.19 10.91
CA VAL A 46 -3.78 -7.10 9.75
C VAL A 46 -2.60 -8.07 9.89
N ILE A 47 -1.98 -8.42 8.76
CA ILE A 47 -0.87 -9.40 8.69
C ILE A 47 0.50 -8.69 8.65
N TYR A 48 0.56 -7.43 8.21
CA TYR A 48 1.81 -6.66 8.22
C TYR A 48 2.19 -6.25 9.64
N SER A 49 3.49 -6.05 9.87
CA SER A 49 4.03 -5.64 11.16
C SER A 49 4.27 -4.13 11.26
N GLU A 50 4.71 -3.52 10.15
CA GLU A 50 5.03 -2.09 10.06
C GLU A 50 4.54 -1.54 8.73
N VAL A 51 4.25 -0.23 8.68
CA VAL A 51 3.82 0.46 7.47
C VAL A 51 4.77 1.60 7.15
N VAL A 52 5.18 1.68 5.89
CA VAL A 52 5.99 2.76 5.32
C VAL A 52 5.13 3.52 4.32
N GLU A 53 5.07 4.83 4.48
CA GLU A 53 4.33 5.71 3.58
C GLU A 53 5.28 6.32 2.54
N ALA A 54 5.26 5.76 1.32
CA ALA A 54 6.01 6.29 0.19
C ALA A 54 5.42 7.65 -0.21
N GLU A 55 6.25 8.70 -0.17
CA GLU A 55 5.87 10.04 -0.61
C GLU A 55 5.90 10.10 -2.13
N GLU A 56 4.80 9.67 -2.73
CA GLU A 56 4.52 9.72 -4.17
C GLU A 56 3.02 9.92 -4.41
N ARG A 57 2.67 10.29 -5.64
CA ARG A 57 1.29 10.22 -6.12
C ARG A 57 1.28 10.09 -7.64
N VAL A 58 0.56 9.09 -8.15
CA VAL A 58 0.26 8.94 -9.57
C VAL A 58 -1.24 8.92 -9.83
N SER A 59 -1.63 9.24 -11.07
CA SER A 59 -3.01 9.11 -11.55
C SER A 59 -3.04 8.54 -12.97
N LEU A 60 -4.06 7.76 -13.29
CA LEU A 60 -4.26 7.24 -14.64
C LEU A 60 -4.86 8.33 -15.53
N VAL A 61 -4.26 8.53 -16.70
CA VAL A 61 -4.80 9.43 -17.72
C VAL A 61 -5.77 8.63 -18.58
N GLN A 62 -7.05 8.98 -18.51
CA GLN A 62 -8.11 8.38 -19.33
C GLN A 62 -8.63 9.40 -20.34
N GLU A 63 -9.20 8.94 -21.45
CA GLU A 63 -9.86 9.84 -22.39
C GLU A 63 -11.03 10.55 -21.70
N GLY A 64 -10.99 11.89 -21.70
CA GLY A 64 -12.01 12.73 -21.05
C GLY A 64 -11.77 12.99 -19.56
N SER A 65 -10.73 12.44 -18.94
CA SER A 65 -10.37 12.81 -17.56
C SER A 65 -9.66 14.17 -17.54
N VAL A 66 -10.07 15.06 -16.63
CA VAL A 66 -9.27 16.23 -16.27
C VAL A 66 -8.10 15.71 -15.45
N GLY A 67 -6.87 15.93 -15.93
CA GLY A 67 -5.66 15.54 -15.21
C GLY A 67 -5.59 16.13 -13.81
N PHE A 68 -4.85 15.48 -12.93
CA PHE A 68 -4.59 15.96 -11.58
C PHE A 68 -3.36 16.87 -11.60
N GLY A 69 -3.60 18.18 -11.75
CA GLY A 69 -2.54 19.19 -11.80
C GLY A 69 -1.69 19.12 -13.06
N ASP A 70 -0.49 19.73 -12.99
CA ASP A 70 0.43 19.91 -14.13
C ASP A 70 1.57 18.88 -14.14
N GLY A 71 1.35 17.71 -13.52
CA GLY A 71 2.33 16.63 -13.43
C GLY A 71 2.72 16.06 -14.80
N GLU A 72 3.95 15.55 -14.90
CA GLU A 72 4.48 14.91 -16.12
C GLU A 72 3.66 13.65 -16.48
N ILE A 73 3.41 13.43 -17.77
CA ILE A 73 2.77 12.21 -18.26
C ILE A 73 3.85 11.26 -18.76
N VAL A 74 3.89 10.08 -18.16
CA VAL A 74 4.81 8.99 -18.48
C VAL A 74 4.01 7.78 -18.96
N GLU A 75 4.55 7.03 -19.92
CA GLU A 75 3.97 5.76 -20.34
C GLU A 75 4.46 4.63 -19.41
N GLY A 76 3.51 3.93 -18.80
CA GLY A 76 3.76 2.78 -17.94
C GLY A 76 4.23 1.56 -18.74
N VAL A 77 4.73 0.54 -18.03
CA VAL A 77 5.24 -0.69 -18.65
C VAL A 77 4.17 -1.51 -19.36
N THR A 78 2.89 -1.27 -19.07
CA THR A 78 1.76 -1.91 -19.75
C THR A 78 1.10 -1.01 -20.81
N GLY A 79 1.71 0.13 -21.16
CA GLY A 79 1.27 1.07 -22.21
C GLY A 79 0.22 2.09 -21.77
N GLU A 80 -0.16 2.08 -20.50
CA GLU A 80 -1.04 3.06 -19.88
C GLU A 80 -0.34 4.41 -19.70
N LYS A 81 -1.07 5.50 -19.91
CA LYS A 81 -0.56 6.85 -19.62
C LYS A 81 -0.81 7.17 -18.16
N ILE A 82 0.27 7.47 -17.45
CA ILE A 82 0.25 7.80 -16.03
C ILE A 82 0.71 9.24 -15.87
N GLN A 83 -0.06 10.03 -15.13
CA GLN A 83 0.37 11.36 -14.70
C GLN A 83 1.03 11.25 -13.34
N VAL A 84 2.27 11.73 -13.23
CA VAL A 84 3.03 11.83 -11.98
C VAL A 84 2.63 13.13 -11.28
N VAL A 85 1.73 13.03 -10.30
CA VAL A 85 1.22 14.18 -9.53
C VAL A 85 2.22 14.62 -8.47
N THR A 86 2.87 13.65 -7.82
CA THR A 86 3.97 13.87 -6.88
C THR A 86 5.04 12.83 -7.15
N PRO A 87 6.26 13.23 -7.54
CA PRO A 87 7.33 12.29 -7.79
C PRO A 87 7.75 11.58 -6.50
N LEU A 88 8.25 10.36 -6.63
CA LEU A 88 8.71 9.57 -5.49
C LEU A 88 9.96 10.19 -4.86
N ASP A 89 9.92 10.41 -3.54
CA ASP A 89 11.12 10.71 -2.76
C ASP A 89 11.90 9.42 -2.45
N GLU A 90 12.74 9.02 -3.41
CA GLU A 90 13.57 7.82 -3.30
C GLU A 90 14.57 7.88 -2.15
N SER A 91 15.11 9.05 -1.85
CA SER A 91 16.15 9.23 -0.82
C SER A 91 15.59 8.97 0.56
N ARG A 92 14.41 9.56 0.82
CA ARG A 92 13.67 9.32 2.06
C ARG A 92 13.22 7.88 2.19
N LEU A 93 12.59 7.31 1.15
CA LEU A 93 12.09 5.94 1.17
C LEU A 93 13.22 4.92 1.40
N ARG A 94 14.37 5.11 0.73
CA ARG A 94 15.54 4.26 0.95
C ARG A 94 16.03 4.32 2.39
N THR A 95 16.04 5.50 3.01
CA THR A 95 16.47 5.67 4.40
C THR A 95 15.54 4.92 5.35
N GLU A 96 14.22 5.07 5.20
CA GLU A 96 13.22 4.39 6.03
C GLU A 96 13.30 2.86 5.87
N LEU A 97 13.40 2.36 4.64
CA LEU A 97 13.52 0.93 4.37
C LEU A 97 14.83 0.33 4.90
N THR A 98 15.94 1.09 4.84
CA THR A 98 17.23 0.64 5.40
C THR A 98 17.13 0.49 6.92
N GLN A 99 16.49 1.43 7.61
CA GLN A 99 16.27 1.32 9.06
C GLN A 99 15.43 0.09 9.44
N LEU A 100 14.40 -0.24 8.65
CA LEU A 100 13.60 -1.44 8.89
C LEU A 100 14.40 -2.72 8.58
N PHE A 101 15.24 -2.69 7.55
CA PHE A 101 16.16 -3.78 7.27
C PHE A 101 17.13 -3.99 8.45
N ASP A 102 17.68 -2.94 9.04
CA ASP A 102 18.55 -3.02 10.21
C ASP A 102 17.81 -3.54 11.46
N LYS A 103 16.51 -3.26 11.58
CA LYS A 103 15.63 -3.86 12.62
C LYS A 103 15.32 -5.34 12.40
N GLY A 104 15.75 -5.93 11.28
CA GLY A 104 15.61 -7.36 11.00
C GLY A 104 14.49 -7.72 10.03
N PHE A 105 13.77 -6.76 9.45
CA PHE A 105 12.78 -7.05 8.41
C PHE A 105 13.44 -7.54 7.13
N ARG A 106 12.90 -8.60 6.52
CA ARG A 106 13.41 -9.21 5.29
C ARG A 106 12.37 -9.36 4.19
N SER A 107 11.12 -9.01 4.47
CA SER A 107 10.00 -9.07 3.53
C SER A 107 9.30 -7.71 3.47
N ALA A 108 8.90 -7.31 2.27
CA ALA A 108 8.11 -6.11 2.01
C ALA A 108 7.03 -6.40 0.96
N ALA A 109 5.88 -5.75 1.11
CA ALA A 109 4.80 -5.69 0.12
C ALA A 109 4.64 -4.24 -0.35
N VAL A 110 4.35 -4.04 -1.65
CA VAL A 110 4.21 -2.73 -2.32
C VAL A 110 2.95 -2.75 -3.18
#